data_AF-A0A942PXC7-F1
#
_entry.id   AF-A0A942PXC7-F1
#
_cell.length_a   1.000
_cell.length_b   1.000
_cell.length_c   1.000
_cell.angle_alpha   90.00
_cell.angle_beta   90.00
_cell.angle_gamma   90.00
#
_symmetry.space_group_name_H-M   'P 1'
#
loop_
_entity.id
_entity.type
_entity.pdbx_description
1 polymer ?
#
loop_
_entity_poly.entity_id
_entity_poly.type
_entity_poly.pdbx_seq_one_letter_code
_entity_poly.pdbx_strand_id
1 'polypeptide(L)'
;MEQTLLHFQKHNVSEKTLESLKEVMYKQDDFGVNKYGVALDHSHKYDWLKMLQEELADGLKYLQCEMERKEYIINLLKAGIRSDEPKTFIEIALDLLTQEGTGK
;
A
#
# COMPACT_ATOMS: atom_id res chain seq x y z
N MET A 1 -22.34 -24.15 16.55
CA MET A 1 -22.63 -22.91 15.79
C MET A 1 -21.58 -21.84 16.05
N GLU A 2 -21.28 -21.47 17.30
CA GLU A 2 -20.21 -20.50 17.63
C GLU A 2 -18.82 -20.91 17.17
N GLN A 3 -18.39 -22.16 17.38
CA GLN A 3 -17.07 -22.63 16.90
C GLN A 3 -16.94 -22.61 15.37
N THR A 4 -18.06 -22.82 14.65
CA THR A 4 -18.10 -22.76 13.18
C THR A 4 -17.97 -21.32 12.70
N LEU A 5 -18.65 -20.36 13.34
CA LEU A 5 -18.53 -18.93 13.05
C LEU A 5 -17.12 -18.39 13.34
N LEU A 6 -16.50 -18.81 14.45
CA LEU A 6 -15.12 -18.45 14.80
C LEU A 6 -14.11 -19.00 13.77
N HIS A 7 -14.36 -20.21 13.24
CA HIS A 7 -13.52 -20.84 12.24
C HIS A 7 -13.53 -20.08 10.91
N PHE A 8 -14.67 -19.55 10.47
CA PHE A 8 -14.74 -18.68 9.30
C PHE A 8 -14.10 -17.30 9.56
N GLN A 9 -14.27 -16.74 10.75
CA GLN A 9 -13.73 -15.41 11.09
C GLN A 9 -12.20 -15.34 11.10
N LYS A 10 -11.50 -16.42 11.46
CA LYS A 10 -10.03 -16.40 11.58
C LYS A 10 -9.30 -16.13 10.27
N HIS A 11 -9.93 -16.41 9.12
CA HIS A 11 -9.33 -16.23 7.80
C HIS A 11 -9.78 -14.94 7.11
N ASN A 12 -10.77 -14.21 7.63
CA ASN A 12 -11.34 -13.04 6.98
C ASN A 12 -10.31 -11.98 6.59
N VAL A 13 -9.31 -11.72 7.43
CA VAL A 13 -8.25 -10.74 7.11
C VAL A 13 -7.35 -11.28 5.99
N SER A 14 -6.99 -12.57 6.04
CA SER A 14 -6.18 -13.20 5.00
C SER A 14 -6.90 -13.21 3.65
N GLU A 15 -8.19 -13.53 3.62
CA GLU A 15 -8.99 -13.51 2.38
C GLU A 15 -9.05 -12.10 1.78
N LYS A 16 -9.31 -11.07 2.60
CA LYS A 16 -9.28 -9.67 2.14
C LYS A 16 -7.91 -9.27 1.58
N THR A 17 -6.82 -9.73 2.21
CA THR A 17 -5.46 -9.49 1.71
C THR A 17 -5.22 -10.19 0.39
N LEU A 18 -5.68 -11.45 0.24
CA LEU A 18 -5.55 -12.19 -1.01
C LEU A 18 -6.34 -11.54 -2.16
N GLU A 19 -7.57 -11.07 -1.89
CA GLU A 19 -8.37 -10.32 -2.85
C GLU A 19 -7.66 -9.03 -3.28
N SER A 20 -7.20 -8.23 -2.33
CA SER A 20 -6.49 -6.98 -2.61
C SER A 20 -5.18 -7.22 -3.37
N LEU A 21 -4.41 -8.24 -2.99
CA LEU A 21 -3.16 -8.60 -3.67
C LEU A 21 -3.42 -9.05 -5.10
N LYS A 22 -4.46 -9.88 -5.32
CA LYS A 22 -4.85 -10.33 -6.65
C LYS A 22 -5.20 -9.16 -7.57
N GLU A 23 -5.98 -8.20 -7.08
CA GLU A 23 -6.31 -6.99 -7.85
C GLU A 23 -5.06 -6.18 -8.23
N VAL A 24 -4.12 -6.01 -7.30
CA VAL A 24 -2.86 -5.31 -7.57
C VAL A 24 -2.01 -6.08 -8.58
N MET A 25 -1.88 -7.39 -8.45
CA MET A 25 -1.13 -8.23 -9.39
C MET A 25 -1.69 -8.10 -10.82
N TYR A 26 -3.02 -8.18 -10.99
CA TYR A 26 -3.64 -8.03 -12.30
C TYR A 26 -3.45 -6.62 -12.89
N LYS A 27 -3.55 -5.58 -12.07
CA LYS A 27 -3.21 -4.22 -12.52
C LYS A 27 -1.76 -4.13 -12.98
N GLN A 28 -0.82 -4.74 -12.24
CA GLN A 28 0.60 -4.75 -12.63
C GLN A 28 0.84 -5.54 -13.92
N ASP A 29 0.11 -6.63 -14.15
CA ASP A 29 0.15 -7.34 -15.44
C ASP A 29 -0.30 -6.41 -16.58
N ASP A 30 -1.40 -5.69 -16.41
CA ASP A 30 -1.89 -4.71 -17.39
C ASP A 30 -0.87 -3.58 -17.63
N PHE A 31 -0.29 -3.02 -16.56
CA PHE A 31 0.77 -2.01 -16.68
C PHE A 31 2.00 -2.54 -17.41
N GLY A 32 2.43 -3.76 -17.08
CA GLY A 32 3.56 -4.43 -17.71
C GLY A 32 3.33 -4.66 -19.20
N VAL A 33 2.16 -5.17 -19.58
CA VAL A 33 1.77 -5.36 -20.99
C VAL A 33 1.70 -4.03 -21.72
N ASN A 34 1.11 -2.99 -21.12
CA ASN A 34 1.05 -1.66 -21.74
C ASN A 34 2.45 -1.04 -21.94
N LYS A 35 3.38 -1.28 -21.00
CA LYS A 35 4.74 -0.72 -21.04
C LYS A 35 5.69 -1.48 -21.97
N TYR A 36 5.60 -2.81 -21.98
CA TYR A 36 6.56 -3.69 -22.66
C TYR A 36 5.97 -4.44 -23.86
N GLY A 37 4.65 -4.39 -24.07
CA GLY A 37 3.93 -5.02 -25.18
C GLY A 37 3.67 -6.52 -25.01
N VAL A 38 4.14 -7.14 -23.93
CA VAL A 38 4.07 -8.58 -23.67
C VAL A 38 3.87 -8.86 -22.18
N ALA A 39 3.18 -9.96 -21.86
CA ALA A 39 3.03 -10.44 -20.49
C ALA A 39 4.34 -11.03 -19.96
N LEU A 40 4.53 -11.07 -18.64
CA LEU A 40 5.71 -11.70 -18.05
C LEU A 40 5.79 -13.18 -18.45
N ASP A 41 6.94 -13.57 -18.97
CA ASP A 41 7.25 -14.95 -19.33
C ASP A 41 8.71 -15.25 -19.04
N HIS A 42 8.99 -16.45 -18.53
CA HIS A 42 10.33 -16.84 -18.08
C HIS A 42 11.38 -16.86 -19.21
N SER A 43 10.95 -16.93 -20.48
CA SER A 43 11.83 -16.97 -21.65
C SER A 43 12.34 -15.59 -22.09
N HIS A 44 11.79 -14.50 -21.54
CA HIS A 44 12.29 -13.17 -21.87
C HIS A 44 13.74 -12.98 -21.39
N LYS A 45 14.50 -12.15 -22.10
CA LYS A 45 15.93 -11.92 -21.86
C LYS A 45 16.16 -10.89 -20.74
N TYR A 46 15.52 -11.09 -19.61
CA TYR A 46 15.69 -10.27 -18.41
C TYR A 46 16.41 -11.04 -17.30
N ASP A 47 17.16 -10.32 -16.48
CA ASP A 47 17.66 -10.84 -15.21
C ASP A 47 16.57 -10.65 -14.14
N TRP A 48 15.73 -11.68 -13.99
CA TRP A 48 14.58 -11.65 -13.09
C TRP A 48 14.96 -11.40 -11.63
N LEU A 49 16.09 -11.92 -11.19
CA LEU A 49 16.54 -11.75 -9.80
C LEU A 49 17.01 -10.32 -9.56
N LYS A 50 17.74 -9.74 -10.52
CA LYS A 50 18.15 -8.34 -10.44
C LYS A 50 16.94 -7.40 -10.48
N MET A 51 16.00 -7.62 -11.40
CA MET A 51 14.75 -6.84 -11.44
C MET A 51 13.98 -6.95 -10.12
N LEU A 52 13.84 -8.15 -9.56
CA LEU A 52 13.21 -8.34 -8.26
C LEU A 52 13.94 -7.55 -7.15
N GLN A 53 15.28 -7.56 -7.13
CA GLN A 53 16.05 -6.81 -6.14
C GLN A 53 15.81 -5.30 -6.25
N GLU A 54 15.76 -4.77 -7.47
CA GLU A 54 15.48 -3.35 -7.74
C GLU A 54 14.07 -2.97 -7.29
N GLU A 55 13.05 -3.75 -7.67
CA GLU A 55 11.65 -3.51 -7.29
C GLU A 55 11.41 -3.67 -5.79
N LEU A 56 12.07 -4.62 -5.13
CA LEU A 56 12.01 -4.76 -3.67
C LEU A 56 12.66 -3.57 -2.96
N ALA A 57 13.77 -3.04 -3.48
CA ALA A 57 14.41 -1.86 -2.91
C ALA A 57 13.48 -0.63 -3.00
N ASP A 58 12.79 -0.45 -4.13
CA ASP A 58 11.78 0.60 -4.27
C ASP A 58 10.56 0.35 -3.36
N GLY A 59 10.08 -0.89 -3.26
CA GLY A 59 9.02 -1.25 -2.31
C GLY A 59 9.36 -0.93 -0.86
N LEU A 60 10.59 -1.19 -0.43
CA LEU A 60 11.07 -0.82 0.92
C LEU A 60 11.14 0.68 1.13
N LYS A 61 11.54 1.45 0.11
CA LYS A 61 11.52 2.92 0.18
C LYS A 61 10.09 3.45 0.31
N TYR A 62 9.14 2.92 -0.45
CA TYR A 62 7.73 3.30 -0.33
C TYR A 62 7.20 3.02 1.08
N LEU A 63 7.53 1.85 1.64
CA LEU A 63 7.18 1.51 3.02
C LEU A 63 7.77 2.51 4.03
N GLN A 64 9.04 2.88 3.89
CA GLN A 64 9.68 3.87 4.74
C GLN A 64 8.97 5.24 4.66
N CYS A 65 8.59 5.70 3.46
CA CYS A 65 7.83 6.94 3.29
C CYS A 65 6.46 6.89 4.00
N GLU A 66 5.74 5.76 3.94
CA GLU A 66 4.46 5.61 4.66
C GLU A 66 4.65 5.58 6.18
N MET A 67 5.73 4.97 6.67
CA MET A 67 6.08 4.99 8.10
C MET A 67 6.33 6.42 8.59
N GLU A 68 7.12 7.19 7.86
CA GLU A 68 7.41 8.60 8.17
C GLU A 68 6.14 9.47 8.09
N ARG A 69 5.30 9.27 7.07
CA ARG A 69 4.01 9.98 6.96
C ARG A 69 3.12 9.68 8.16
N LYS A 70 3.03 8.41 8.58
CA LYS A 70 2.25 8.01 9.76
C LYS A 70 2.77 8.69 11.02
N GLU A 71 4.09 8.73 11.23
CA GLU A 71 4.68 9.42 12.37
C GLU A 71 4.37 10.91 12.35
N TYR A 72 4.51 11.56 11.19
CA TYR A 72 4.18 12.96 11.00
C TYR A 72 2.71 13.27 11.34
N ILE A 73 1.77 12.47 10.85
CA ILE A 73 0.33 12.60 11.15
C ILE A 73 0.07 12.45 12.66
N ILE A 74 0.69 11.46 13.32
CA ILE A 74 0.57 11.30 14.77
C ILE A 74 1.07 12.55 15.51
N ASN A 75 2.18 13.14 15.05
CA ASN A 75 2.74 14.35 15.65
C ASN A 75 1.84 15.57 15.42
N LEU A 76 1.23 15.71 14.24
CA LEU A 76 0.21 16.74 13.97
C LEU A 76 -0.98 16.61 14.91
N LEU A 77 -1.54 15.41 15.06
CA LEU A 77 -2.68 15.17 15.93
C LEU A 77 -2.33 15.45 17.40
N LYS A 78 -1.14 15.04 17.86
CA LYS A 78 -0.64 15.39 19.20
C LYS A 78 -0.46 16.90 19.40
N ALA A 79 -0.04 17.63 18.37
CA ALA A 79 0.07 19.09 18.41
C ALA A 79 -1.32 19.75 18.48
N GLY A 80 -2.27 19.25 17.69
CA GLY A 80 -3.67 19.70 17.72
C GLY A 80 -4.30 19.59 19.12
N ILE A 81 -4.04 18.50 19.85
CA ILE A 81 -4.52 18.33 21.24
C ILE A 81 -4.05 19.46 22.18
N ARG A 82 -2.89 20.05 21.92
CA ARG A 82 -2.28 21.09 22.77
C ARG A 82 -2.48 22.52 22.24
N SER A 83 -3.15 22.67 21.09
CA SER A 83 -3.30 23.94 20.41
C SER A 83 -4.64 24.60 20.76
N ASP A 84 -4.67 25.93 20.76
CA ASP A 84 -5.91 26.72 20.80
C ASP A 84 -6.69 26.63 19.48
N GLU A 85 -6.06 26.15 18.40
CA GLU A 85 -6.64 25.95 17.07
C GLU A 85 -6.51 24.48 16.60
N PRO A 86 -7.15 23.51 17.28
CA PRO A 86 -7.01 22.09 16.97
C PRO A 86 -7.50 21.71 15.57
N LYS A 87 -8.45 22.47 15.02
CA LYS A 87 -9.08 22.21 13.73
C LYS A 87 -8.07 22.18 12.58
N THR A 88 -7.12 23.11 12.54
CA THR A 88 -6.09 23.21 11.49
C THR A 88 -5.24 21.94 11.42
N PHE A 89 -4.86 21.38 12.56
CA PHE A 89 -4.06 20.14 12.62
C PHE A 89 -4.87 18.92 12.16
N ILE A 90 -6.16 18.87 12.50
CA ILE A 90 -7.06 17.80 12.07
C ILE A 90 -7.25 17.84 10.56
N GLU A 91 -7.46 19.02 9.98
CA GLU A 91 -7.61 19.19 8.52
C GLU A 91 -6.37 18.70 7.77
N ILE A 92 -5.17 19.13 8.18
CA ILE A 92 -3.91 18.66 7.56
C ILE A 92 -3.74 17.14 7.71
N ALA A 93 -4.05 16.59 8.88
CA ALA A 93 -3.96 15.16 9.12
C ALA A 93 -4.94 14.37 8.22
N LEU A 94 -6.16 14.87 8.04
CA LEU A 94 -7.15 14.27 7.14
C LEU A 94 -6.68 14.32 5.70
N ASP A 95 -6.20 15.47 5.21
CA ASP A 95 -5.69 15.61 3.85
C ASP A 95 -4.59 14.58 3.53
N LEU A 96 -3.66 14.37 4.47
CA LEU A 96 -2.58 13.38 4.30
C LEU A 96 -3.08 11.93 4.37
N LEU A 97 -4.12 11.64 5.16
CA LEU A 97 -4.72 10.30 5.25
C LEU A 97 -5.57 9.95 4.03
N THR A 98 -6.15 10.96 3.36
CA THR A 98 -7.05 10.77 2.22
C THR A 98 -6.38 11.11 0.88
N GLN A 99 -5.08 11.35 0.87
CA GLN A 99 -4.36 11.67 -0.36
C GLN A 99 -4.43 10.50 -1.34
N GLU A 100 -4.98 10.74 -2.53
CA GLU A 100 -4.90 9.79 -3.64
C GLU A 100 -3.52 9.95 -4.33
N GLY A 101 -2.90 8.82 -4.68
CA GLY A 101 -1.62 8.83 -5.38
C GLY A 101 -1.73 9.55 -6.73
N THR A 102 -0.73 10.34 -7.09
CA THR A 102 -0.65 11.01 -8.40
C THR A 102 0.06 10.17 -9.46
N GLY A 103 0.34 8.90 -9.15
CA GLY A 103 0.92 7.95 -10.09
C GLY A 103 -0.03 7.78 -11.28
N LYS A 104 0.37 8.30 -12.44
CA LYS A 104 -0.30 8.08 -13.72
C LYS A 104 -0.06 6.67 -14.23
#